data_AF-W6VUP0-F1
#
_entry.id   AF-W6VUP0-F1
#
_cell.length_a   1.000
_cell.length_b   1.000
_cell.length_c   1.000
_cell.angle_alpha   90.00
_cell.angle_beta   90.00
_cell.angle_gamma   90.00
#
_symmetry.space_group_name_H-M   'P 1'
#
loop_
_entity.id
_entity.type
_entity.pdbx_description
1 polymer ?
#
loop_
_entity_poly.entity_id
_entity_poly.type
_entity_poly.pdbx_seq_one_letter_code
_entity_poly.pdbx_strand_id
1 'polypeptide(L)'
;MMATGALMAVAAGSGAYYHLKPEKGPASPKTISADFMTLTESQPTEARRAVVEAIDTCLPQAARQGWTSPPVKNLAVDTYVRFFDLMGQDIDQGERAAQFDSWISRADDGLSERDRIAFEKLLQGGLHEGVTALCIAATVRGRLGTRGFRGFWN
;
A
#
# COMPACT_ATOMS: atom_id res chain seq x y z
N MET A 1 -10.06 -53.89 -12.85
CA MET A 1 -10.28 -52.43 -12.70
C MET A 1 -9.65 -52.01 -11.39
N MET A 2 -8.53 -51.29 -11.46
CA MET A 2 -7.85 -50.68 -10.30
C MET A 2 -7.44 -49.26 -10.71
N ALA A 3 -7.54 -48.36 -9.73
CA ALA A 3 -7.28 -46.94 -9.79
C ALA A 3 -5.78 -46.61 -9.91
N THR A 4 -5.47 -45.30 -9.80
CA THR A 4 -4.14 -44.66 -9.61
C THR A 4 -3.39 -44.39 -10.93
N GLY A 5 -2.97 -43.18 -11.27
CA GLY A 5 -2.99 -41.87 -10.62
C GLY A 5 -2.52 -40.81 -11.61
N ALA A 6 -2.95 -39.58 -11.39
CA ALA A 6 -2.52 -38.42 -12.16
C ALA A 6 -1.03 -38.13 -11.93
N LEU A 7 -0.26 -37.97 -13.01
CA LEU A 7 1.03 -37.29 -12.97
C LEU A 7 0.86 -35.92 -13.62
N MET A 8 0.79 -34.91 -12.74
CA MET A 8 0.95 -33.51 -13.06
C MET A 8 2.33 -33.30 -13.70
N ALA A 9 2.38 -32.91 -14.97
CA ALA A 9 3.57 -32.29 -15.53
C ALA A 9 3.59 -30.82 -15.09
N VAL A 10 4.55 -30.51 -14.23
CA VAL A 10 4.83 -29.16 -13.72
C VAL A 10 5.22 -28.25 -14.89
N ALA A 11 4.37 -27.28 -15.20
CA ALA A 11 4.72 -26.17 -16.06
C ALA A 11 5.54 -25.17 -15.24
N ALA A 12 6.87 -25.34 -15.22
CA ALA A 12 7.79 -24.27 -14.89
C ALA A 12 7.95 -23.40 -16.15
N GLY A 13 7.18 -22.32 -16.20
CA GLY A 13 7.21 -21.34 -17.28
C GLY A 13 6.99 -19.95 -16.69
N SER A 14 8.11 -19.30 -16.40
CA SER A 14 8.26 -17.93 -15.92
C SER A 14 7.34 -16.94 -16.65
N GLY A 15 6.60 -16.13 -15.90
CA GLY A 15 5.85 -15.00 -16.45
C GLY A 15 4.37 -14.96 -16.12
N ALA A 16 4.00 -15.13 -14.84
CA ALA A 16 2.69 -14.69 -14.38
C ALA A 16 2.69 -13.15 -14.27
N TYR A 17 2.67 -12.46 -15.42
CA TYR A 17 1.98 -11.18 -15.48
C TYR A 17 0.52 -11.50 -15.16
N TYR A 18 0.14 -11.31 -13.89
CA TYR A 18 -1.27 -11.30 -13.51
C TYR A 18 -1.94 -10.17 -14.29
N HIS A 19 -2.48 -10.49 -15.46
CA HIS A 19 -3.53 -9.71 -16.08
C HIS A 19 -4.76 -9.87 -15.19
N LEU A 20 -4.79 -9.13 -14.07
CA LEU A 20 -6.01 -8.84 -13.35
C LEU A 20 -6.96 -8.25 -14.38
N LYS A 21 -7.92 -9.06 -14.86
CA LYS A 21 -9.03 -8.54 -15.65
C LYS A 21 -9.67 -7.47 -14.79
N PRO A 22 -9.79 -6.21 -15.25
CA PRO A 22 -10.42 -5.19 -14.47
C PRO A 22 -11.85 -5.65 -14.16
N GLU A 23 -12.16 -5.84 -12.88
CA GLU A 23 -13.54 -6.08 -12.45
C GLU A 23 -14.38 -4.89 -12.94
N LYS A 24 -15.46 -5.18 -13.66
CA LYS A 24 -16.41 -4.16 -14.09
C LYS A 24 -17.26 -3.77 -12.89
N GLY A 25 -16.81 -2.77 -12.15
CA GLY A 25 -17.49 -2.19 -11.00
C GLY A 25 -16.67 -1.05 -10.40
N PRO A 26 -17.25 -0.20 -9.52
CA PRO A 26 -16.46 0.75 -8.76
C PRO A 26 -15.42 -0.01 -7.93
N ALA A 27 -14.18 0.49 -7.89
CA ALA A 27 -13.13 -0.14 -7.11
C ALA A 27 -13.55 -0.20 -5.63
N SER A 28 -13.65 -1.41 -5.09
CA SER A 28 -13.87 -1.62 -3.66
C SER A 28 -12.57 -1.42 -2.88
N PRO A 29 -12.63 -1.10 -1.57
CA PRO A 29 -11.42 -1.00 -0.76
C PRO A 29 -10.54 -2.26 -0.80
N LYS A 30 -11.15 -3.45 -0.92
CA LYS A 30 -10.44 -4.72 -1.07
C LYS A 30 -9.69 -4.82 -2.40
N THR A 31 -10.29 -4.40 -3.50
CA THR A 31 -9.62 -4.36 -4.82
C THR A 31 -8.50 -3.32 -4.87
N ILE A 32 -8.69 -2.17 -4.23
CA ILE A 32 -7.64 -1.13 -4.11
C ILE A 32 -6.47 -1.65 -3.29
N SER A 33 -6.74 -2.34 -2.18
CA SER A 33 -5.72 -3.01 -1.37
C SER A 33 -4.97 -4.06 -2.20
N ALA A 34 -5.69 -4.96 -2.90
CA ALA A 34 -5.05 -6.00 -3.69
C ALA A 34 -4.14 -5.43 -4.80
N ASP A 35 -4.60 -4.41 -5.52
CA ASP A 35 -3.80 -3.68 -6.51
C ASP A 35 -2.56 -3.06 -5.86
N PHE A 36 -2.73 -2.37 -4.73
CA PHE A 36 -1.62 -1.73 -4.00
C PHE A 36 -0.58 -2.77 -3.55
N MET A 37 -1.02 -3.85 -2.90
CA MET A 37 -0.15 -4.89 -2.37
C MET A 37 0.61 -5.60 -3.50
N THR A 38 -0.08 -5.96 -4.59
CA THR A 38 0.54 -6.56 -5.78
C THR A 38 1.64 -5.66 -6.36
N LEU A 39 1.38 -4.35 -6.42
CA LEU A 39 2.37 -3.38 -6.91
C LEU A 39 3.56 -3.24 -5.95
N THR A 40 3.33 -3.25 -4.64
CA THR A 40 4.41 -3.19 -3.64
C THR A 40 5.26 -4.44 -3.59
N GLU A 41 4.70 -5.62 -3.87
CA GLU A 41 5.44 -6.89 -3.90
C GLU A 41 6.25 -7.05 -5.19
N SER A 42 5.68 -6.65 -6.33
CA SER A 42 6.34 -6.81 -7.63
C SER A 42 7.48 -5.83 -7.90
N GLN A 43 7.42 -4.63 -7.31
CA GLN A 43 8.38 -3.54 -7.51
C GLN A 43 8.64 -2.78 -6.20
N PRO A 44 9.25 -3.42 -5.18
CA PRO A 44 9.28 -2.87 -3.83
C PRO A 44 9.97 -1.51 -3.73
N THR A 45 11.07 -1.30 -4.47
CA THR A 45 11.80 -0.04 -4.45
C THR A 45 11.00 1.09 -5.12
N GLU A 46 10.49 0.84 -6.34
CA GLU A 46 9.69 1.80 -7.08
C GLU A 46 8.36 2.09 -6.38
N ALA A 47 7.75 1.09 -5.75
CA ALA A 47 6.51 1.25 -5.02
C ALA A 47 6.70 2.09 -3.77
N ARG A 48 7.75 1.84 -2.97
CA ARG A 48 8.07 2.71 -1.82
C ARG A 48 8.32 4.15 -2.28
N ARG A 49 9.06 4.34 -3.37
CA ARG A 49 9.25 5.68 -3.95
C ARG A 49 7.93 6.32 -4.39
N ALA A 50 7.06 5.57 -5.06
CA ALA A 50 5.75 6.06 -5.49
C ALA A 50 4.86 6.43 -4.30
N VAL A 51 4.92 5.69 -3.19
CA VAL A 51 4.21 6.02 -1.95
C VAL A 51 4.75 7.31 -1.33
N VAL A 52 6.07 7.49 -1.25
CA VAL A 52 6.68 8.75 -0.77
C VAL A 52 6.21 9.94 -1.61
N GLU A 53 6.26 9.83 -2.94
CA GLU A 53 5.82 10.88 -3.87
C GLU A 53 4.30 11.12 -3.77
N ALA A 54 3.51 10.07 -3.53
CA ALA A 54 2.08 10.17 -3.32
C ALA A 54 1.75 10.88 -2.00
N ILE A 55 2.45 10.57 -0.92
CA ILE A 55 2.29 11.27 0.36
C ILE A 55 2.60 12.75 0.17
N ASP A 56 3.71 13.10 -0.49
CA ASP A 56 4.07 14.49 -0.74
C ASP A 56 2.96 15.28 -1.48
N THR A 57 2.23 14.59 -2.35
CA THR A 57 1.10 15.15 -3.12
C THR A 57 -0.18 15.23 -2.30
N CYS A 58 -0.52 14.17 -1.58
CA CYS A 58 -1.82 13.96 -0.97
C CYS A 58 -1.92 14.44 0.49
N LEU A 59 -0.80 14.71 1.14
CA LEU A 59 -0.78 15.07 2.56
C LEU A 59 -1.46 16.43 2.80
N PRO A 60 -2.41 16.51 3.75
CA PRO A 60 -3.04 17.78 4.12
C PRO A 60 -2.01 18.80 4.59
N GLN A 61 -2.29 20.09 4.38
CA GLN A 61 -1.38 21.18 4.75
C GLN A 61 -0.98 21.14 6.23
N ALA A 62 -1.90 20.71 7.11
CA ALA A 62 -1.66 20.57 8.55
C ALA A 62 -0.59 19.50 8.87
N ALA A 63 -0.56 18.38 8.15
CA ALA A 63 0.41 17.31 8.37
C ALA A 63 1.79 17.59 7.75
N ARG A 64 1.91 18.51 6.78
CA ARG A 64 3.19 18.77 6.08
C ARG A 64 4.36 19.12 7.00
N GLN A 65 4.11 19.68 8.18
CA GLN A 65 5.16 19.97 9.17
C GLN A 65 5.83 18.72 9.75
N GLY A 66 5.15 17.57 9.72
CA GLY A 66 5.72 16.28 10.12
C GLY A 66 6.55 15.62 9.03
N TRP A 67 6.42 16.05 7.77
CA TRP A 67 7.05 15.44 6.60
C TRP A 67 8.52 15.86 6.42
N THR A 68 9.38 15.39 7.32
CA THR A 68 10.71 15.97 7.52
C THR A 68 11.85 15.02 7.12
N SER A 69 12.18 14.04 7.96
CA SER A 69 13.39 13.22 7.87
C SER A 69 13.13 11.87 7.15
N PRO A 70 14.17 11.22 6.59
CA PRO A 70 14.03 9.91 5.97
C PRO A 70 13.40 8.83 6.90
N PRO A 71 13.74 8.74 8.20
CA PRO A 71 13.07 7.82 9.12
C PRO A 71 11.55 8.05 9.21
N VAL A 72 11.12 9.31 9.32
CA VAL A 72 9.69 9.65 9.39
C VAL A 72 8.97 9.31 8.09
N LYS A 73 9.59 9.59 6.94
CA LYS A 73 9.04 9.26 5.62
C LYS A 73 8.91 7.75 5.44
N ASN A 74 9.91 6.98 5.90
CA ASN A 74 9.86 5.52 5.85
C ASN A 74 8.73 4.97 6.72
N LEU A 75 8.58 5.48 7.94
CA LEU A 75 7.51 5.03 8.83
C LEU A 75 6.11 5.38 8.29
N ALA A 76 5.96 6.54 7.67
CA ALA A 76 4.72 6.93 6.99
C ALA A 76 4.40 6.00 5.81
N VAL A 77 5.40 5.59 5.03
CA VAL A 77 5.21 4.57 3.98
C VAL A 77 4.76 3.24 4.58
N ASP A 78 5.43 2.77 5.65
CA ASP A 78 5.09 1.52 6.32
C ASP A 78 3.68 1.55 6.91
N THR A 79 3.22 2.72 7.36
CA THR A 79 1.84 2.95 7.81
C THR A 79 0.83 2.65 6.71
N TYR A 80 1.07 3.09 5.47
CA TYR A 80 0.17 2.77 4.35
C TYR A 80 0.26 1.32 3.92
N VAL A 81 1.46 0.74 3.92
CA VAL A 81 1.62 -0.70 3.64
C VAL A 81 0.79 -1.53 4.62
N ARG A 82 0.88 -1.22 5.92
CA ARG A 82 0.08 -1.90 6.95
C ARG A 82 -1.41 -1.65 6.80
N PHE A 83 -1.81 -0.41 6.51
CA PHE A 83 -3.22 -0.07 6.27
C PHE A 83 -3.80 -0.89 5.11
N PHE A 84 -3.11 -0.92 3.96
CA PHE A 84 -3.60 -1.65 2.79
C PHE A 84 -3.53 -3.17 2.97
N ASP A 85 -2.53 -3.70 3.68
CA ASP A 85 -2.50 -5.11 4.08
C ASP A 85 -3.76 -5.50 4.88
N LEU A 86 -4.08 -4.73 5.92
CA LEU A 86 -5.26 -4.95 6.76
C LEU A 86 -6.60 -4.77 6.02
N MET A 87 -6.66 -3.86 5.04
CA MET A 87 -7.84 -3.67 4.19
C MET A 87 -8.07 -4.82 3.20
N GLY A 88 -7.03 -5.59 2.88
CA GLY A 88 -7.13 -6.78 2.02
C GLY A 88 -7.64 -8.02 2.74
N GLN A 89 -7.57 -8.04 4.08
CA GLN A 89 -7.97 -9.17 4.92
C GLN A 89 -9.48 -9.26 5.10
N ASP A 90 -9.98 -10.49 5.24
CA ASP A 90 -11.39 -10.78 5.50
C ASP A 90 -11.70 -10.75 7.01
N ILE A 91 -11.49 -9.58 7.60
CA ILE A 91 -11.73 -9.28 9.02
C ILE A 91 -12.72 -8.14 9.15
N ASP A 92 -13.46 -8.10 10.26
CA ASP A 92 -14.41 -7.02 10.53
C ASP A 92 -13.71 -5.68 10.79
N GLN A 93 -14.48 -4.60 10.73
CA GLN A 93 -13.95 -3.24 10.87
C GLN A 93 -13.35 -2.98 12.26
N GLY A 94 -13.94 -3.53 13.31
CA GLY A 94 -13.46 -3.37 14.68
C GLY A 94 -12.14 -4.10 14.91
N GLU A 95 -12.04 -5.34 14.42
CA GLU A 95 -10.79 -6.10 14.46
C GLU A 95 -9.69 -5.40 13.66
N ARG A 96 -10.01 -4.89 12.45
CA ARG A 96 -9.07 -4.15 11.61
C ARG A 96 -8.51 -2.93 12.32
N ALA A 97 -9.38 -2.13 12.93
CA ALA A 97 -8.98 -0.93 13.67
C ALA A 97 -8.07 -1.32 14.86
N ALA A 98 -8.45 -2.32 15.65
CA ALA A 98 -7.65 -2.79 16.78
C ALA A 98 -6.25 -3.27 16.36
N GLN A 99 -6.15 -3.99 15.24
CA GLN A 99 -4.85 -4.43 14.71
C GLN A 99 -3.99 -3.28 14.19
N PHE A 100 -4.60 -2.26 13.58
CA PHE A 100 -3.88 -1.07 13.13
C PHE A 100 -3.39 -0.24 14.32
N ASP A 101 -4.25 -0.01 15.32
CA ASP A 101 -3.94 0.76 16.53
C ASP A 101 -2.86 0.06 17.38
N SER A 102 -2.90 -1.27 17.50
CA SER A 102 -1.86 -2.04 18.20
C SER A 102 -0.51 -2.02 17.49
N TRP A 103 -0.52 -1.84 16.17
CA TRP A 103 0.71 -1.69 15.40
C TRP A 103 1.26 -0.26 15.51
N ILE A 104 0.42 0.75 15.30
CA ILE A 104 0.84 2.17 15.31
C ILE A 104 1.43 2.57 16.67
N SER A 105 0.91 2.02 17.78
CA SER A 105 1.37 2.31 19.14
C SER A 105 2.80 1.87 19.45
N ARG A 106 3.44 1.12 18.55
CA ARG A 106 4.82 0.62 18.67
C ARG A 106 5.65 0.98 17.44
N ALA A 107 5.05 1.63 16.45
CA ALA A 107 5.68 1.84 15.15
C ALA A 107 6.83 2.86 15.23
N ASP A 108 6.83 3.71 16.26
CA ASP A 108 7.82 4.76 16.52
C ASP A 108 8.90 4.38 17.54
N ASP A 109 8.91 3.16 18.08
CA ASP A 109 9.84 2.70 19.14
C ASP A 109 11.33 2.82 18.75
N GLY A 110 11.63 2.87 17.45
CA GLY A 110 12.99 3.04 16.91
C GLY A 110 13.36 4.48 16.49
N LEU A 111 12.45 5.44 16.65
CA LEU A 111 12.67 6.82 16.23
C LEU A 111 13.39 7.64 17.30
N SER A 112 14.16 8.65 16.84
CA SER A 112 14.60 9.72 17.73
C SER A 112 13.39 10.50 18.26
N GLU A 113 13.50 11.14 19.43
CA GLU A 113 12.42 11.95 19.99
C GLU A 113 11.90 13.01 19.00
N ARG A 114 12.81 13.67 18.27
CA ARG A 114 12.48 14.63 17.23
C ARG A 114 11.64 13.99 16.12
N ASP A 115 12.04 12.80 15.65
CA ASP A 115 11.34 12.11 14.57
C ASP A 115 9.98 11.56 15.04
N ARG A 116 9.88 11.12 16.29
CA ARG A 116 8.61 10.74 16.92
C ARG A 116 7.60 11.88 16.93
N ILE A 117 8.02 13.06 17.39
CA ILE A 117 7.17 14.27 17.39
C ILE A 117 6.73 14.63 15.95
N ALA A 118 7.64 14.48 14.98
CA ALA A 118 7.30 14.73 13.57
C ALA A 118 6.29 13.71 13.03
N PHE A 119 6.43 12.43 13.39
CA PHE A 119 5.48 11.39 13.00
C PHE A 119 4.11 11.60 13.65
N GLU A 120 4.06 12.00 14.92
CA GLU A 120 2.82 12.35 15.60
C GLU A 120 2.06 13.47 14.88
N LYS A 121 2.77 14.50 14.41
CA LYS A 121 2.17 15.57 13.58
C LYS A 121 1.59 15.06 12.27
N LEU A 122 2.19 14.04 11.65
CA LEU A 122 1.61 13.40 10.47
C LEU A 122 0.28 12.72 10.83
N LEU A 123 0.25 11.95 11.92
CA LEU A 123 -0.96 11.27 12.37
C LEU A 123 -2.08 12.26 12.71
N GLN A 124 -1.78 13.27 13.52
CA GLN A 124 -2.74 14.32 13.91
C GLN A 124 -3.23 15.15 12.72
N GLY A 125 -2.38 15.36 11.72
CA GLY A 125 -2.71 16.15 10.52
C GLY A 125 -3.36 15.33 9.39
N GLY A 126 -3.76 14.09 9.64
CA GLY A 126 -4.59 13.32 8.72
C GLY A 126 -3.85 12.30 7.84
N LEU A 127 -2.67 11.84 8.22
CA LEU A 127 -1.95 10.75 7.51
C LEU A 127 -2.83 9.50 7.37
N HIS A 128 -3.55 9.11 8.43
CA HIS A 128 -4.37 7.89 8.43
C HIS A 128 -5.82 8.14 8.01
N GLU A 129 -6.19 9.36 7.61
CA GLU A 129 -7.55 9.65 7.16
C GLU A 129 -7.87 8.94 5.84
N GLY A 130 -9.11 8.45 5.72
CA GLY A 130 -9.53 7.66 4.55
C GLY A 130 -9.37 8.41 3.21
N VAL A 131 -9.59 9.74 3.19
CA VAL A 131 -9.40 10.55 1.98
C VAL A 131 -7.94 10.64 1.55
N THR A 132 -7.02 10.79 2.49
CA THR A 132 -5.57 10.79 2.25
C THR A 132 -5.13 9.42 1.73
N ALA A 133 -5.59 8.33 2.35
CA ALA A 133 -5.31 6.97 1.93
C ALA A 133 -5.80 6.68 0.50
N LEU A 134 -7.02 7.11 0.14
CA LEU A 134 -7.57 6.96 -1.21
C LEU A 134 -6.75 7.73 -2.26
N CYS A 135 -6.36 8.97 -1.96
CA CYS A 135 -5.51 9.77 -2.84
C CYS A 135 -4.17 9.09 -3.11
N ILE A 136 -3.57 8.51 -2.06
CA ILE A 136 -2.28 7.82 -2.16
C ILE A 136 -2.40 6.56 -3.01
N ALA A 137 -3.40 5.71 -2.75
CA ALA A 137 -3.63 4.52 -3.57
C ALA A 137 -3.83 4.86 -5.05
N ALA A 138 -4.64 5.87 -5.34
CA ALA A 138 -4.87 6.33 -6.71
C ALA A 138 -3.58 6.84 -7.38
N THR A 139 -2.76 7.60 -6.64
CA THR A 139 -1.50 8.14 -7.15
C THR A 139 -0.47 7.05 -7.40
N VAL A 140 -0.32 6.09 -6.47
CA VAL A 140 0.57 4.94 -6.62
C VAL A 140 0.16 4.08 -7.82
N ARG A 141 -1.13 3.77 -7.95
CA ARG A 141 -1.67 3.07 -9.13
C ARG A 141 -1.42 3.85 -10.41
N GLY A 142 -1.62 5.17 -10.41
CA GLY A 142 -1.33 6.02 -11.56
C GLY A 142 0.15 5.99 -11.95
N ARG A 143 1.08 6.00 -10.99
CA ARG A 143 2.52 5.98 -11.27
C ARG A 143 3.03 4.62 -11.74
N LEU A 144 2.56 3.53 -11.14
CA LEU A 144 3.06 2.18 -11.40
C LEU A 144 2.25 1.44 -12.49
N GLY A 145 0.94 1.69 -12.56
CA GLY A 145 0.03 1.09 -13.53
C GLY A 145 0.06 1.72 -14.93
N THR A 146 0.63 2.93 -15.09
CA THR A 146 0.70 3.61 -16.40
C THR A 146 1.83 3.13 -17.31
N ARG A 147 2.59 2.08 -16.96
CA ARG A 147 3.43 1.39 -17.94
C ARG A 147 2.64 0.95 -19.19
N GLY A 148 1.34 0.67 -19.05
CA GLY A 148 0.43 0.38 -20.17
C GLY A 148 0.05 1.58 -21.04
N PHE A 149 -0.04 2.81 -20.49
CA PHE A 149 -0.38 4.01 -21.28
C PHE A 149 0.82 4.61 -22.01
N ARG A 150 2.04 4.51 -21.45
CA ARG A 150 3.26 4.95 -22.17
C ARG A 150 3.55 4.13 -23.43
N GLY A 151 3.12 2.87 -23.48
CA GLY A 151 3.19 2.03 -24.69
C GLY A 151 2.05 2.25 -25.69
N PHE A 152 1.06 3.10 -25.38
CA PHE A 152 -0.02 3.45 -26.31
C PHE A 152 0.31 4.69 -27.17
N TRP A 153 1.28 5.51 -26.73
CA TRP A 153 1.68 6.76 -27.38
C TRP A 153 3.11 6.72 -27.97
N ASN A 154 3.83 5.62 -27.80
CA ASN A 154 5.10 5.31 -28.47
C ASN A 154 4.88 4.14 -29.43
#